data_AF-A0A3D5ZL22-F1
#
_entry.id   AF-A0A3D5ZL22-F1
#
_cell.length_a   1.000
_cell.length_b   1.000
_cell.length_c   1.000
_cell.angle_alpha   90.00
_cell.angle_beta   90.00
_cell.angle_gamma   90.00
#
_symmetry.space_group_name_H-M   'P 1'
#
loop_
_entity.id
_entity.type
_entity.pdbx_description
1 polymer ?
#
loop_
_entity_poly.entity_id
_entity_poly.type
_entity_poly.pdbx_seq_one_letter_code
_entity_poly.pdbx_strand_id
1 'polypeptide(L)'
;MPYGETKVYFDGSHYIAIPHTTRPVRPKRYQVEEVIEVIDNDTSSSVADETPSENGLESAVSDDNVLVEEAPADGENTATDSENKPKKARRITRKELFDELYQEAQKKKKHERKKFIFNGMRPYFETDEETILYVNNNMDRKKRNVISRRIRMTRKANLQRFNYFCTFTYDSKLHTEESFRKCLKKTLSNFCSRKGWKYIGVWERSPEKERLHFHGLLYIPDGTMPGFMFEDNTYSFSEHKRQITLQNMYFKERFGRNDFEAIEDQTGLRKAMRYIMKYIEKSGERIVYSKGLPQFFISDIMDEDIICPIGMEEQKLLLFDDFNCWDEGCLMGQVSPEVIAQMRTVS
;
A
#
# COMPACT_ATOMS: atom_id res chain seq x y z
N MET A 1 30.49 -22.70 15.02
CA MET A 1 29.32 -21.87 14.66
C MET A 1 28.24 -22.81 14.12
N PRO A 2 27.09 -22.92 14.80
CA PRO A 2 25.99 -23.82 14.43
C PRO A 2 25.18 -23.30 13.22
N TYR A 3 24.96 -21.99 13.11
CA TYR A 3 24.09 -21.40 12.07
C TYR A 3 24.84 -20.35 11.23
N GLY A 4 25.69 -20.82 10.32
CA GLY A 4 26.44 -19.96 9.37
C GLY A 4 25.58 -19.34 8.26
N GLU A 5 26.04 -18.22 7.71
CA GLU A 5 25.37 -17.40 6.67
C GLU A 5 23.91 -17.04 6.98
N THR A 6 23.58 -16.86 8.25
CA THR A 6 22.21 -16.66 8.72
C THR A 6 21.72 -15.24 8.39
N LYS A 7 20.49 -15.13 7.86
CA LYS A 7 19.88 -13.86 7.45
C LYS A 7 19.08 -13.27 8.61
N VAL A 8 19.58 -12.20 9.19
CA VAL A 8 18.99 -11.54 10.37
C VAL A 8 18.19 -10.30 9.96
N TYR A 9 17.05 -10.08 10.62
CA TYR A 9 16.26 -8.84 10.49
C TYR A 9 15.61 -8.46 11.82
N PHE A 10 15.45 -7.18 12.09
CA PHE A 10 14.63 -6.68 13.20
C PHE A 10 13.16 -6.57 12.76
N ASP A 11 12.22 -7.15 13.51
CA ASP A 11 10.80 -7.18 13.13
C ASP A 11 10.00 -5.94 13.61
N GLY A 12 10.58 -5.18 14.55
CA GLY A 12 9.97 -4.00 15.19
C GLY A 12 9.84 -4.16 16.71
N SER A 13 10.13 -5.36 17.22
CA SER A 13 10.26 -5.71 18.63
C SER A 13 11.53 -6.52 18.90
N HIS A 14 11.88 -7.50 18.07
CA HIS A 14 13.02 -8.42 18.30
C HIS A 14 13.82 -8.69 17.02
N TYR A 15 15.03 -9.24 17.17
CA TYR A 15 15.81 -9.81 16.08
C TYR A 15 15.36 -11.24 15.75
N ILE A 16 15.21 -11.53 14.46
CA ILE A 16 14.82 -12.84 13.95
C ILE A 16 15.83 -13.29 12.89
N ALA A 17 16.43 -14.44 13.13
CA ALA A 17 17.34 -15.13 12.23
C ALA A 17 16.58 -16.11 11.31
N ILE A 18 17.03 -16.21 10.05
CA ILE A 18 16.62 -17.24 9.10
C ILE A 18 17.88 -17.99 8.66
N PRO A 19 18.14 -19.20 9.18
CA PRO A 19 19.31 -20.00 8.81
C PRO A 19 19.48 -20.22 7.30
N HIS A 20 20.71 -20.37 6.84
CA HIS A 20 20.97 -20.79 5.46
C HIS A 20 20.35 -22.17 5.21
N THR A 21 19.71 -22.36 4.04
CA THR A 21 19.20 -23.67 3.61
C THR A 21 19.67 -24.02 2.20
N THR A 22 20.40 -25.12 2.08
CA THR A 22 20.97 -25.63 0.82
C THR A 22 19.98 -26.46 -0.02
N ARG A 23 18.71 -26.56 0.42
CA ARG A 23 17.67 -27.35 -0.27
C ARG A 23 17.38 -26.76 -1.66
N PRO A 24 17.45 -27.55 -2.76
CA PRO A 24 17.28 -27.02 -4.11
C PRO A 24 15.86 -26.48 -4.33
N VAL A 25 15.77 -25.20 -4.69
CA VAL A 25 14.49 -24.51 -4.94
C VAL A 25 13.87 -25.04 -6.24
N ARG A 26 12.74 -25.73 -6.14
CA ARG A 26 11.98 -26.19 -7.31
C ARG A 26 11.55 -24.98 -8.17
N PRO A 27 11.80 -24.97 -9.49
CA PRO A 27 11.45 -23.84 -10.35
C PRO A 27 9.93 -23.67 -10.41
N LYS A 28 9.47 -22.42 -10.38
CA LYS A 28 8.04 -22.10 -10.52
C LYS A 28 7.59 -22.36 -11.96
N ARG A 29 6.67 -23.30 -12.13
CA ARG A 29 5.93 -23.47 -13.39
C ARG A 29 4.97 -22.28 -13.53
N TYR A 30 5.06 -21.57 -14.64
CA TYR A 30 4.08 -20.57 -15.03
C TYR A 30 3.01 -21.27 -15.86
N GLN A 31 1.74 -21.11 -15.47
CA GLN A 31 0.61 -21.47 -16.32
C GLN A 31 0.30 -20.29 -17.24
N VAL A 32 -0.04 -20.56 -18.49
CA VAL A 32 -0.63 -19.56 -19.38
C VAL A 32 -2.07 -19.32 -18.89
N GLU A 33 -2.45 -18.05 -18.76
CA GLU A 33 -3.76 -17.67 -18.26
C GLU A 33 -4.72 -17.49 -19.45
N GLU A 34 -5.89 -18.13 -19.39
CA GLU A 34 -6.88 -18.08 -20.47
C GLU A 34 -7.42 -16.66 -20.68
N VAL A 35 -7.49 -16.26 -21.94
CA VAL A 35 -8.08 -15.00 -22.40
C VAL A 35 -9.57 -15.22 -22.62
N ILE A 36 -10.38 -14.38 -21.98
CA ILE A 36 -11.83 -14.30 -22.12
C ILE A 36 -12.21 -13.04 -22.88
N GLU A 37 -13.35 -13.07 -23.57
CA GLU A 37 -13.97 -11.88 -24.13
C GLU A 37 -14.98 -11.32 -23.13
N VAL A 38 -14.66 -10.16 -22.57
CA VAL A 38 -15.52 -9.43 -21.62
C VAL A 38 -16.31 -8.39 -22.39
N ILE A 39 -17.62 -8.34 -22.16
CA ILE A 39 -18.50 -7.33 -22.75
C ILE A 39 -18.69 -6.22 -21.73
N ASP A 40 -18.08 -5.06 -22.00
CA ASP A 40 -18.27 -3.86 -21.19
C ASP A 40 -19.73 -3.37 -21.33
N ASN A 41 -20.55 -3.65 -20.32
CA ASN A 41 -21.86 -3.02 -20.15
C ASN A 41 -21.67 -1.77 -19.28
N ASP A 42 -21.97 -0.58 -19.79
CA ASP A 42 -22.01 0.67 -19.04
C ASP A 42 -23.20 0.67 -18.05
N THR A 43 -23.10 -0.11 -16.98
CA THR A 43 -24.19 -0.29 -16.01
C THR A 43 -24.20 0.81 -14.94
N SER A 44 -24.50 2.04 -15.36
CA SER A 44 -25.03 3.06 -14.46
C SER A 44 -26.51 2.78 -14.18
N SER A 45 -26.79 2.24 -13.00
CA SER A 45 -28.10 2.28 -12.33
C SER A 45 -29.33 1.77 -13.10
N SER A 46 -29.56 0.45 -13.04
CA SER A 46 -30.94 -0.08 -12.90
C SER A 46 -30.95 -1.41 -12.16
N VAL A 47 -31.61 -1.41 -10.99
CA VAL A 47 -32.17 -2.61 -10.37
C VAL A 47 -33.62 -2.24 -10.11
N ALA A 48 -34.54 -2.81 -10.90
CA ALA A 48 -35.95 -2.82 -10.54
C ALA A 48 -36.11 -3.78 -9.36
N ASP A 49 -36.82 -3.34 -8.33
CA ASP A 49 -37.03 -4.11 -7.11
C ASP A 49 -38.43 -4.74 -7.15
N GLU A 50 -38.51 -6.06 -7.28
CA GLU A 50 -39.77 -6.80 -7.21
C GLU A 50 -39.77 -7.67 -5.94
N THR A 51 -40.46 -7.18 -4.91
CA THR A 51 -40.85 -7.97 -3.74
C THR A 51 -42.35 -7.84 -3.52
N PRO A 52 -43.13 -8.93 -3.48
CA PRO A 52 -44.55 -8.86 -3.15
C PRO A 52 -44.78 -8.41 -1.70
N SER A 53 -45.85 -7.65 -1.48
CA SER A 53 -46.30 -7.20 -0.17
C SER A 53 -46.97 -8.33 0.63
N GLU A 54 -46.91 -8.29 1.95
CA GLU A 54 -48.13 -8.06 2.75
C GLU A 54 -47.84 -7.60 4.20
N ASN A 55 -48.24 -6.35 4.49
CA ASN A 55 -48.97 -5.82 5.66
C ASN A 55 -48.63 -6.25 7.11
N GLY A 56 -48.53 -5.29 8.05
CA GLY A 56 -48.33 -5.65 9.47
C GLY A 56 -48.45 -4.62 10.63
N LEU A 57 -48.68 -3.31 10.41
CA LEU A 57 -48.92 -2.26 11.45
C LEU A 57 -47.76 -1.98 12.47
N GLU A 58 -47.65 -0.80 13.12
CA GLU A 58 -47.92 0.59 12.72
C GLU A 58 -47.33 1.60 13.75
N SER A 59 -47.44 2.92 13.47
CA SER A 59 -47.23 4.07 14.40
C SER A 59 -45.80 4.31 14.92
N ALA A 60 -45.32 5.53 15.21
CA ALA A 60 -45.79 6.93 15.08
C ALA A 60 -44.60 7.84 15.52
N VAL A 61 -44.42 9.16 15.31
CA VAL A 61 -44.96 10.31 14.52
C VAL A 61 -43.91 11.46 14.70
N SER A 62 -43.78 12.56 13.95
CA SER A 62 -44.17 13.06 12.61
C SER A 62 -43.35 14.38 12.38
N ASP A 63 -43.62 15.42 11.58
CA ASP A 63 -44.66 15.85 10.62
C ASP A 63 -44.12 16.99 9.70
N ASP A 64 -44.98 17.59 8.87
CA ASP A 64 -44.94 18.99 8.34
C ASP A 64 -43.78 19.50 7.42
N ASN A 65 -44.01 20.20 6.29
CA ASN A 65 -45.27 20.47 5.56
C ASN A 65 -45.06 21.07 4.13
N VAL A 66 -46.05 20.91 3.22
CA VAL A 66 -46.44 21.75 2.03
C VAL A 66 -45.38 22.10 0.94
N LEU A 67 -45.51 21.77 -0.37
CA LEU A 67 -46.54 22.08 -1.42
C LEU A 67 -46.50 23.56 -1.92
N VAL A 68 -46.92 23.96 -3.14
CA VAL A 68 -47.91 23.43 -4.11
C VAL A 68 -47.52 23.78 -5.59
N GLU A 69 -48.36 23.36 -6.57
CA GLU A 69 -48.55 23.87 -7.96
C GLU A 69 -47.48 23.59 -9.05
N GLU A 70 -47.81 23.19 -10.30
CA GLU A 70 -49.09 22.69 -10.87
C GLU A 70 -48.85 21.78 -12.13
N ALA A 71 -49.93 21.28 -12.76
CA ALA A 71 -49.98 20.27 -13.85
C ALA A 71 -50.14 20.91 -15.27
N PRO A 72 -50.55 20.24 -16.39
CA PRO A 72 -50.70 18.80 -16.77
C PRO A 72 -49.71 18.36 -17.92
N ALA A 73 -49.56 17.09 -18.33
CA ALA A 73 -50.43 16.19 -19.14
C ALA A 73 -50.85 16.78 -20.53
N ASP A 74 -50.90 16.07 -21.67
CA ASP A 74 -50.88 14.63 -22.03
C ASP A 74 -50.26 14.41 -23.45
N GLY A 75 -50.08 13.17 -23.95
CA GLY A 75 -50.00 12.93 -25.41
C GLY A 75 -49.16 11.74 -25.95
N GLU A 76 -49.77 10.56 -25.99
CA GLU A 76 -49.55 9.38 -26.88
C GLU A 76 -48.23 9.12 -27.66
N ASN A 77 -47.66 7.93 -27.38
CA ASN A 77 -47.25 6.87 -28.33
C ASN A 77 -46.73 7.21 -29.75
N THR A 78 -45.50 6.78 -30.03
CA THR A 78 -45.19 6.00 -31.25
C THR A 78 -43.95 5.13 -31.03
N ALA A 79 -43.92 3.94 -31.63
CA ALA A 79 -42.77 3.03 -31.53
C ALA A 79 -41.90 3.12 -32.80
N THR A 80 -40.57 3.15 -32.63
CA THR A 80 -39.58 2.98 -33.69
C THR A 80 -38.34 2.23 -33.19
N ASP A 81 -37.61 1.64 -34.13
CA ASP A 81 -36.67 0.54 -33.93
C ASP A 81 -35.36 0.85 -33.19
N SER A 82 -34.65 -0.24 -32.90
CA SER A 82 -33.34 -0.33 -32.30
C SER A 82 -32.24 0.54 -32.94
N GLU A 83 -31.41 1.17 -32.10
CA GLU A 83 -29.98 1.35 -32.41
C GLU A 83 -29.12 0.56 -31.41
N ASN A 84 -28.65 -0.61 -31.85
CA ASN A 84 -27.80 -1.49 -31.07
C ASN A 84 -26.34 -0.98 -31.06
N LYS A 85 -26.05 0.01 -30.20
CA LYS A 85 -24.69 0.57 -30.04
C LYS A 85 -23.68 -0.56 -29.80
N PRO A 86 -22.58 -0.63 -30.58
CA PRO A 86 -21.66 -1.75 -30.54
C PRO A 86 -20.94 -1.82 -29.19
N LYS A 87 -21.34 -2.77 -28.35
CA LYS A 87 -20.68 -3.07 -27.08
C LYS A 87 -19.23 -3.45 -27.35
N LYS A 88 -18.29 -2.77 -26.71
CA LYS A 88 -16.86 -3.03 -26.91
C LYS A 88 -16.48 -4.33 -26.21
N ALA A 89 -16.39 -5.41 -26.98
CA ALA A 89 -15.82 -6.66 -26.50
C ALA A 89 -14.31 -6.48 -26.28
N ARG A 90 -13.86 -6.73 -25.04
CA ARG A 90 -12.49 -6.52 -24.59
C ARG A 90 -11.86 -7.87 -24.23
N ARG A 91 -10.77 -8.23 -24.92
CA ARG A 91 -9.99 -9.46 -24.65
C ARG A 91 -9.06 -9.24 -23.45
N ILE A 92 -9.33 -9.92 -22.33
CA ILE A 92 -8.52 -9.88 -21.10
C ILE A 92 -8.44 -11.26 -20.44
N THR A 93 -7.51 -11.46 -19.51
CA THR A 93 -7.48 -12.69 -18.70
C THR A 93 -8.55 -12.66 -17.59
N ARG A 94 -9.02 -13.83 -17.16
CA ARG A 94 -9.90 -13.97 -15.95
C ARG A 94 -9.34 -13.27 -14.70
N LYS A 95 -8.01 -13.11 -14.63
CA LYS A 95 -7.29 -12.51 -13.51
C LYS A 95 -7.22 -10.98 -13.59
N GLU A 96 -7.16 -10.41 -14.79
CA GLU A 96 -7.29 -8.97 -14.99
C GLU A 96 -8.70 -8.53 -14.64
N LEU A 97 -9.73 -9.25 -15.11
CA LEU A 97 -11.12 -9.05 -14.69
C LEU A 97 -11.28 -9.12 -13.16
N PHE A 98 -10.72 -10.16 -12.51
CA PHE A 98 -10.72 -10.23 -11.05
C PHE A 98 -9.99 -9.04 -10.41
N ASP A 99 -8.83 -8.63 -10.95
CA ASP A 99 -8.04 -7.54 -10.37
C ASP A 99 -8.73 -6.18 -10.53
N GLU A 100 -9.56 -5.98 -11.56
CA GLU A 100 -10.44 -4.82 -11.79
C GLU A 100 -11.65 -4.84 -10.85
N LEU A 101 -12.46 -5.91 -10.84
CA LEU A 101 -13.60 -6.10 -9.92
C LEU A 101 -13.17 -5.96 -8.45
N TYR A 102 -11.95 -6.38 -8.10
CA TYR A 102 -11.38 -6.23 -6.76
C TYR A 102 -11.08 -4.76 -6.37
N GLN A 103 -10.77 -3.90 -7.33
CA GLN A 103 -10.59 -2.46 -7.09
C GLN A 103 -11.94 -1.75 -6.96
N GLU A 104 -12.90 -2.08 -7.81
CA GLU A 104 -14.27 -1.54 -7.70
C GLU A 104 -14.94 -1.96 -6.38
N ALA A 105 -14.72 -3.20 -5.94
CA ALA A 105 -15.18 -3.71 -4.65
C ALA A 105 -14.67 -2.89 -3.46
N GLN A 106 -13.58 -2.11 -3.59
CA GLN A 106 -13.12 -1.22 -2.50
C GLN A 106 -14.13 -0.12 -2.17
N LYS A 107 -15.01 0.26 -3.12
CA LYS A 107 -16.10 1.23 -2.91
C LYS A 107 -17.29 0.65 -2.13
N LYS A 108 -17.40 -0.68 -2.00
CA LYS A 108 -18.54 -1.41 -1.39
C LYS A 108 -18.24 -1.84 0.05
N LYS A 109 -19.29 -2.13 0.85
CA LYS A 109 -19.13 -2.57 2.26
C LYS A 109 -18.44 -3.92 2.32
N LYS A 110 -17.66 -4.17 3.38
CA LYS A 110 -16.74 -5.32 3.50
C LYS A 110 -17.38 -6.69 3.19
N HIS A 111 -18.64 -6.91 3.59
CA HIS A 111 -19.36 -8.16 3.34
C HIS A 111 -19.87 -8.30 1.89
N GLU A 112 -20.29 -7.20 1.26
CA GLU A 112 -20.79 -7.16 -0.13
C GLU A 112 -19.70 -7.54 -1.15
N ARG A 113 -18.43 -7.21 -0.85
CA ARG A 113 -17.28 -7.32 -1.78
C ARG A 113 -17.13 -8.70 -2.42
N LYS A 114 -17.25 -9.77 -1.63
CA LYS A 114 -17.10 -11.14 -2.15
C LYS A 114 -18.25 -11.52 -3.07
N LYS A 115 -19.49 -11.14 -2.74
CA LYS A 115 -20.68 -11.38 -3.59
C LYS A 115 -20.58 -10.61 -4.90
N PHE A 116 -20.15 -9.34 -4.86
CA PHE A 116 -19.93 -8.55 -6.07
C PHE A 116 -18.87 -9.17 -7.01
N ILE A 117 -17.70 -9.55 -6.49
CA ILE A 117 -16.65 -10.19 -7.31
C ILE A 117 -17.12 -11.55 -7.83
N PHE A 118 -17.83 -12.34 -7.04
CA PHE A 118 -18.43 -13.60 -7.50
C PHE A 118 -19.40 -13.38 -8.66
N ASN A 119 -20.38 -12.47 -8.52
CA ASN A 119 -21.35 -12.16 -9.56
C ASN A 119 -20.68 -11.68 -10.86
N GLY A 120 -19.63 -10.85 -10.77
CA GLY A 120 -18.89 -10.38 -11.95
C GLY A 120 -18.00 -11.44 -12.61
N MET A 121 -17.55 -12.44 -11.86
CA MET A 121 -16.75 -13.57 -12.40
C MET A 121 -17.61 -14.72 -12.93
N ARG A 122 -18.83 -14.94 -12.39
CA ARG A 122 -19.68 -16.10 -12.67
C ARG A 122 -19.98 -16.38 -14.16
N PRO A 123 -20.12 -15.38 -15.07
CA PRO A 123 -20.33 -15.64 -16.49
C PRO A 123 -19.16 -16.31 -17.22
N TYR A 124 -17.98 -16.37 -16.60
CA TYR A 124 -16.73 -16.83 -17.22
C TYR A 124 -16.25 -18.20 -16.71
N PHE A 125 -17.15 -18.96 -16.08
CA PHE A 125 -16.96 -20.32 -15.58
C PHE A 125 -18.20 -21.17 -15.87
N GLU A 126 -18.04 -22.48 -15.94
CA GLU A 126 -19.16 -23.40 -16.12
C GLU A 126 -19.96 -23.51 -14.81
N THR A 127 -19.27 -23.75 -13.69
CA THR A 127 -19.90 -23.99 -12.39
C THR A 127 -19.73 -22.85 -11.37
N ASP A 128 -20.68 -22.79 -10.43
CA ASP A 128 -20.61 -21.94 -9.24
C ASP A 128 -19.42 -22.34 -8.33
N GLU A 129 -19.11 -23.64 -8.24
CA GLU A 129 -18.02 -24.17 -7.42
C GLU A 129 -16.63 -23.71 -7.91
N GLU A 130 -16.38 -23.80 -9.22
CA GLU A 130 -15.16 -23.25 -9.85
C GLU A 130 -15.05 -21.74 -9.63
N THR A 131 -16.17 -21.02 -9.78
CA THR A 131 -16.22 -19.57 -9.55
C THR A 131 -15.86 -19.24 -8.10
N ILE A 132 -16.43 -19.97 -7.13
CA ILE A 132 -16.13 -19.83 -5.70
C ILE A 132 -14.65 -20.14 -5.43
N LEU A 133 -14.12 -21.24 -5.95
CA LEU A 133 -12.75 -21.67 -5.77
C LEU A 133 -11.75 -20.67 -6.36
N TYR A 134 -12.02 -20.18 -7.57
CA TYR A 134 -11.19 -19.17 -8.24
C TYR A 134 -11.19 -17.85 -7.48
N VAL A 135 -12.37 -17.35 -7.06
CA VAL A 135 -12.50 -16.11 -6.27
C VAL A 135 -11.79 -16.25 -4.92
N ASN A 136 -11.95 -17.37 -4.21
CA ASN A 136 -11.25 -17.64 -2.95
C ASN A 136 -9.73 -17.60 -3.14
N ASN A 137 -9.20 -18.38 -4.08
CA ASN A 137 -7.77 -18.46 -4.38
C ASN A 137 -7.15 -17.10 -4.75
N ASN A 138 -7.90 -16.27 -5.48
CA ASN A 138 -7.47 -14.93 -5.86
C ASN A 138 -7.59 -13.90 -4.72
N MET A 139 -8.59 -14.02 -3.85
CA MET A 139 -8.66 -13.22 -2.61
C MET A 139 -7.46 -13.55 -1.69
N ASP A 140 -7.10 -14.82 -1.54
CA ASP A 140 -5.91 -15.21 -0.77
C ASP A 140 -4.60 -14.87 -1.50
N ARG A 141 -4.57 -14.79 -2.83
CA ARG A 141 -3.45 -14.16 -3.58
C ARG A 141 -3.29 -12.69 -3.18
N LYS A 142 -4.37 -11.90 -3.19
CA LYS A 142 -4.33 -10.48 -2.78
C LYS A 142 -3.89 -10.33 -1.31
N LYS A 143 -4.45 -11.13 -0.39
CA LYS A 143 -4.08 -11.16 1.04
C LYS A 143 -2.60 -11.50 1.27
N ARG A 144 -2.09 -12.59 0.66
CA ARG A 144 -0.67 -12.97 0.72
C ARG A 144 0.23 -11.89 0.13
N ASN A 145 -0.18 -11.23 -0.96
CA ASN A 145 0.59 -10.14 -1.56
C ASN A 145 0.69 -8.92 -0.63
N VAL A 146 -0.39 -8.53 0.07
CA VAL A 146 -0.37 -7.46 1.07
C VAL A 146 0.57 -7.80 2.22
N ILE A 147 0.42 -8.99 2.82
CA ILE A 147 1.29 -9.47 3.92
C ILE A 147 2.77 -9.48 3.47
N SER A 148 3.06 -9.95 2.25
CA SER A 148 4.42 -9.99 1.69
C SER A 148 5.01 -8.59 1.44
N ARG A 149 4.18 -7.59 1.10
CA ARG A 149 4.59 -6.18 1.00
C ARG A 149 4.88 -5.59 2.37
N ARG A 150 4.00 -5.86 3.35
CA ARG A 150 4.13 -5.41 4.75
C ARG A 150 5.43 -5.91 5.37
N ILE A 151 5.70 -7.22 5.34
CA ILE A 151 6.93 -7.82 5.86
C ILE A 151 8.18 -7.22 5.19
N ARG A 152 8.18 -7.08 3.86
CA ARG A 152 9.30 -6.49 3.11
C ARG A 152 9.56 -5.04 3.51
N MET A 153 8.50 -4.26 3.66
CA MET A 153 8.58 -2.85 4.06
C MET A 153 9.09 -2.70 5.49
N THR A 154 8.52 -3.46 6.44
CA THR A 154 8.95 -3.50 7.84
C THR A 154 10.43 -3.83 7.96
N ARG A 155 10.92 -4.88 7.29
CA ARG A 155 12.35 -5.23 7.27
C ARG A 155 13.24 -4.11 6.73
N LYS A 156 12.87 -3.52 5.58
CA LYS A 156 13.64 -2.41 4.97
C LYS A 156 13.62 -1.12 5.80
N ALA A 157 12.55 -0.89 6.56
CA ALA A 157 12.40 0.29 7.42
C ALA A 157 13.20 0.10 8.72
N ASN A 158 12.98 -1.00 9.44
CA ASN A 158 13.60 -1.27 10.73
C ASN A 158 15.13 -1.40 10.67
N LEU A 159 15.66 -1.94 9.56
CA LEU A 159 17.09 -2.13 9.36
C LEU A 159 17.84 -0.80 9.08
N GLN A 160 17.15 0.36 9.09
CA GLN A 160 17.70 1.65 8.67
C GLN A 160 17.17 2.79 9.56
N ARG A 161 18.04 3.77 9.88
CA ARG A 161 17.60 5.02 10.53
C ARG A 161 16.85 5.91 9.55
N PHE A 162 15.74 6.51 9.98
CA PHE A 162 15.02 7.60 9.32
C PHE A 162 14.85 8.74 10.34
N ASN A 163 14.93 9.99 9.89
CA ASN A 163 14.84 11.18 10.77
C ASN A 163 13.70 12.13 10.39
N TYR A 164 13.03 11.92 9.25
CA TYR A 164 11.83 12.68 8.88
C TYR A 164 10.74 11.79 8.29
N PHE A 165 9.49 12.11 8.60
CA PHE A 165 8.32 11.73 7.81
C PHE A 165 7.90 12.94 6.97
N CYS A 166 7.97 12.81 5.65
CA CYS A 166 7.73 13.89 4.71
C CYS A 166 6.44 13.64 3.91
N THR A 167 5.65 14.69 3.74
CA THR A 167 4.48 14.73 2.85
C THR A 167 4.70 15.78 1.78
N PHE A 168 4.72 15.37 0.51
CA PHE A 168 4.86 16.29 -0.63
C PHE A 168 3.54 16.35 -1.41
N THR A 169 3.09 17.57 -1.69
CA THR A 169 1.85 17.89 -2.42
C THR A 169 2.18 18.81 -3.57
N TYR A 170 1.79 18.46 -4.80
CA TYR A 170 2.13 19.31 -5.95
C TYR A 170 1.24 20.56 -6.04
N ASP A 171 1.82 21.67 -6.49
CA ASP A 171 1.08 22.80 -7.04
C ASP A 171 0.78 22.51 -8.52
N SER A 172 -0.51 22.58 -8.87
CA SER A 172 -1.01 22.43 -10.23
C SER A 172 -0.49 23.50 -11.20
N LYS A 173 0.05 24.62 -10.69
CA LYS A 173 0.76 25.64 -11.48
C LYS A 173 2.17 25.23 -11.90
N LEU A 174 2.81 24.35 -11.12
CA LEU A 174 4.19 23.88 -11.36
C LEU A 174 4.23 22.53 -12.08
N HIS A 175 3.23 21.68 -11.85
CA HIS A 175 3.25 20.29 -12.27
C HIS A 175 1.89 19.72 -12.69
N THR A 176 1.90 18.89 -13.73
CA THR A 176 0.94 17.78 -13.88
C THR A 176 1.35 16.62 -12.97
N GLU A 177 0.41 15.73 -12.62
CA GLU A 177 0.68 14.58 -11.75
C GLU A 177 1.82 13.68 -12.25
N GLU A 178 1.88 13.43 -13.56
CA GLU A 178 2.96 12.66 -14.19
C GLU A 178 4.32 13.35 -14.02
N SER A 179 4.36 14.67 -14.25
CA SER A 179 5.58 15.46 -14.12
C SER A 179 6.04 15.53 -12.66
N PHE A 180 5.14 15.67 -11.68
CA PHE A 180 5.44 15.58 -10.26
C PHE A 180 5.99 14.20 -9.89
N ARG A 181 5.30 13.13 -10.28
CA ARG A 181 5.69 11.73 -10.04
C ARG A 181 7.05 11.38 -10.65
N LYS A 182 7.37 11.94 -11.82
CA LYS A 182 8.66 11.80 -12.51
C LYS A 182 9.77 12.62 -11.84
N CYS A 183 9.53 13.91 -11.59
CA CYS A 183 10.53 14.84 -11.09
C CYS A 183 10.87 14.62 -9.62
N LEU A 184 9.88 14.43 -8.72
CA LEU A 184 10.16 14.14 -7.31
C LEU A 184 10.93 12.83 -7.15
N LYS A 185 10.53 11.77 -7.86
CA LYS A 185 11.23 10.47 -7.87
C LYS A 185 12.67 10.61 -8.39
N LYS A 186 12.91 11.44 -9.42
CA LYS A 186 14.26 11.71 -9.93
C LYS A 186 15.10 12.51 -8.93
N THR A 187 14.51 13.51 -8.26
CA THR A 187 15.18 14.31 -7.21
C THR A 187 15.57 13.45 -6.02
N LEU A 188 14.65 12.65 -5.46
CA LEU A 188 14.96 11.73 -4.35
C LEU A 188 16.02 10.69 -4.74
N SER A 189 15.97 10.15 -5.96
CA SER A 189 17.00 9.23 -6.50
C SER A 189 18.38 9.89 -6.70
N ASN A 190 18.40 11.20 -7.02
CA ASN A 190 19.63 11.97 -7.11
C ASN A 190 20.22 12.27 -5.72
N PHE A 191 19.40 12.62 -4.72
CA PHE A 191 19.89 12.83 -3.35
C PHE A 191 20.34 11.51 -2.70
N CYS A 192 19.70 10.39 -3.02
CA CYS A 192 20.15 9.06 -2.61
C CYS A 192 21.57 8.77 -3.13
N SER A 193 21.79 8.92 -4.44
CA SER A 193 23.08 8.60 -5.06
C SER A 193 24.20 9.64 -4.86
N ARG A 194 23.88 10.89 -4.51
CA ARG A 194 24.86 11.99 -4.36
C ARG A 194 25.03 12.53 -2.94
N LYS A 195 24.09 12.26 -2.03
CA LYS A 195 24.06 12.79 -0.66
C LYS A 195 23.70 11.73 0.40
N GLY A 196 23.71 10.45 0.06
CA GLY A 196 23.45 9.35 1.01
C GLY A 196 22.02 9.26 1.54
N TRP A 197 21.06 9.97 0.94
CA TRP A 197 19.65 9.93 1.39
C TRP A 197 19.06 8.53 1.25
N LYS A 198 18.21 8.16 2.21
CA LYS A 198 17.41 6.92 2.17
C LYS A 198 15.93 7.31 2.18
N TYR A 199 15.09 6.58 1.46
CA TYR A 199 13.65 6.84 1.49
C TYR A 199 12.81 5.57 1.28
N ILE A 200 11.65 5.51 1.93
CA ILE A 200 10.59 4.53 1.70
C ILE A 200 9.26 5.29 1.74
N GLY A 201 8.47 5.22 0.66
CA GLY A 201 7.21 5.96 0.56
C GLY A 201 6.19 5.39 -0.41
N VAL A 202 5.05 6.06 -0.49
CA VAL A 202 3.86 5.65 -1.24
C VAL A 202 3.20 6.87 -1.88
N TRP A 203 2.56 6.65 -3.03
CA TRP A 203 1.71 7.64 -3.67
C TRP A 203 0.26 7.47 -3.21
N GLU A 204 -0.41 8.57 -2.88
CA GLU A 204 -1.82 8.60 -2.48
C GLU A 204 -2.59 9.67 -3.26
N ARG A 205 -3.91 9.53 -3.40
CA ARG A 205 -4.84 10.61 -3.76
C ARG A 205 -5.60 11.03 -2.50
N SER A 206 -5.68 12.34 -2.22
CA SER A 206 -6.50 12.85 -1.12
C SER A 206 -7.98 12.41 -1.27
N PRO A 207 -8.66 11.94 -0.20
CA PRO A 207 -10.07 11.55 -0.27
C PRO A 207 -11.05 12.67 -0.67
N GLU A 208 -10.70 13.93 -0.41
CA GLU A 208 -11.59 15.08 -0.63
C GLU A 208 -11.29 15.85 -1.92
N LYS A 209 -10.01 15.90 -2.29
CA LYS A 209 -9.49 16.83 -3.33
C LYS A 209 -8.76 16.11 -4.46
N GLU A 210 -8.71 14.78 -4.41
CA GLU A 210 -8.08 13.80 -5.34
C GLU A 210 -6.63 14.03 -5.77
N ARG A 211 -6.01 15.15 -5.34
CA ARG A 211 -4.62 15.52 -5.60
C ARG A 211 -3.67 14.41 -5.21
N LEU A 212 -2.70 14.15 -6.08
CA LEU A 212 -1.57 13.26 -5.85
C LEU A 212 -0.63 13.79 -4.75
N HIS A 213 -0.44 13.01 -3.70
CA HIS A 213 0.54 13.22 -2.63
C HIS A 213 1.62 12.12 -2.66
N PHE A 214 2.81 12.43 -2.15
CA PHE A 214 3.82 11.45 -1.80
C PHE A 214 4.11 11.50 -0.30
N HIS A 215 3.84 10.40 0.40
CA HIS A 215 4.19 10.23 1.81
C HIS A 215 5.42 9.33 1.91
N GLY A 216 6.45 9.76 2.63
CA GLY A 216 7.70 9.02 2.74
C GLY A 216 8.42 9.16 4.07
N LEU A 217 8.93 8.05 4.58
CA LEU A 217 10.02 8.02 5.55
C LEU A 217 11.31 8.40 4.83
N LEU A 218 12.00 9.45 5.29
CA LEU A 218 13.26 9.93 4.74
C LEU A 218 14.38 9.89 5.81
N TYR A 219 15.57 9.50 5.36
CA TYR A 219 16.83 9.76 6.05
C TYR A 219 17.58 10.84 5.27
N ILE A 220 17.86 11.94 5.96
CA ILE A 220 18.56 13.09 5.43
C ILE A 220 19.78 13.32 6.33
N PRO A 221 21.00 12.99 5.88
CA PRO A 221 22.21 13.23 6.65
C PRO A 221 22.44 14.73 6.89
N ASP A 222 23.13 15.06 7.97
CA ASP A 222 23.33 16.46 8.39
C ASP A 222 24.11 17.26 7.34
N GLY A 223 23.78 18.55 7.20
CA GLY A 223 24.33 19.42 6.14
C GLY A 223 23.89 19.08 4.70
N THR A 224 23.18 17.98 4.46
CA THR A 224 22.78 17.58 3.09
C THR A 224 21.45 18.17 2.62
N MET A 225 20.63 18.71 3.52
CA MET A 225 19.35 19.35 3.20
C MET A 225 19.53 20.49 2.18
N PRO A 226 18.76 20.54 1.07
CA PRO A 226 18.83 21.63 0.11
C PRO A 226 18.01 22.85 0.57
N GLY A 227 18.43 24.07 0.21
CA GLY A 227 17.73 25.29 0.62
C GLY A 227 17.76 25.47 2.14
N PHE A 228 16.68 26.04 2.70
CA PHE A 228 16.49 26.18 4.14
C PHE A 228 15.11 25.65 4.58
N MET A 229 15.05 25.25 5.85
CA MET A 229 13.80 24.92 6.54
C MET A 229 13.18 26.21 7.11
N PHE A 230 11.85 26.29 7.17
CA PHE A 230 11.12 27.38 7.78
C PHE A 230 9.75 26.90 8.28
N GLU A 231 9.14 27.66 9.19
CA GLU A 231 7.80 27.38 9.70
C GLU A 231 6.74 28.10 8.87
N ASP A 232 5.80 27.34 8.30
CA ASP A 232 4.62 27.86 7.60
C ASP A 232 3.40 27.78 8.54
N ASN A 233 2.94 28.95 8.97
CA ASN A 233 1.86 29.15 9.94
C ASN A 233 0.49 29.20 9.25
N THR A 234 0.00 28.05 8.80
CA THR A 234 -1.30 27.93 8.12
C THR A 234 -2.46 27.82 9.12
N TYR A 235 -3.64 28.37 8.82
CA TYR A 235 -4.88 28.01 9.53
C TYR A 235 -5.55 26.81 8.84
N SER A 236 -5.72 25.71 9.59
CA SER A 236 -6.40 24.51 9.12
C SER A 236 -7.91 24.68 9.26
N PHE A 237 -8.60 24.89 8.14
CA PHE A 237 -10.06 25.05 8.09
C PHE A 237 -10.83 23.75 8.38
N SER A 238 -10.21 22.57 8.26
CA SER A 238 -10.82 21.31 8.68
C SER A 238 -10.77 21.15 10.20
N GLU A 239 -9.60 21.39 10.81
CA GLU A 239 -9.40 21.23 12.26
C GLU A 239 -9.76 22.47 13.08
N HIS A 240 -10.13 23.58 12.41
CA HIS A 240 -10.45 24.89 12.99
C HIS A 240 -9.34 25.46 13.89
N LYS A 241 -8.07 25.16 13.56
CA LYS A 241 -6.89 25.47 14.39
C LYS A 241 -5.73 26.00 13.55
N ARG A 242 -4.85 26.79 14.17
CA ARG A 242 -3.53 27.10 13.58
C ARG A 242 -2.68 25.82 13.59
N GLN A 243 -2.07 25.53 12.45
CA GLN A 243 -1.15 24.41 12.28
C GLN A 243 0.20 24.96 11.84
N ILE A 244 1.18 24.90 12.75
CA ILE A 244 2.58 25.20 12.42
C ILE A 244 3.11 23.99 11.64
N THR A 245 3.62 24.22 10.43
CA THR A 245 4.19 23.15 9.61
C THR A 245 5.60 23.49 9.18
N LEU A 246 6.56 22.62 9.50
CA LEU A 246 7.95 22.77 9.08
C LEU A 246 8.05 22.37 7.60
N GLN A 247 8.44 23.33 6.76
CA GLN A 247 8.54 23.16 5.31
C GLN A 247 9.96 23.50 4.82
N ASN A 248 10.29 23.09 3.59
CA ASN A 248 11.57 23.38 2.95
C ASN A 248 11.38 24.21 1.67
N MET A 249 12.14 25.30 1.52
CA MET A 249 11.99 26.20 0.36
C MET A 249 12.39 25.56 -0.98
N TYR A 250 13.46 24.76 -1.03
CA TYR A 250 13.89 24.10 -2.27
C TYR A 250 12.82 23.13 -2.80
N PHE A 251 12.07 22.46 -1.92
CA PHE A 251 10.93 21.65 -2.34
C PHE A 251 9.68 22.50 -2.61
N LYS A 252 9.49 23.64 -1.94
CA LYS A 252 8.33 24.54 -2.12
C LYS A 252 8.33 25.20 -3.50
N GLU A 253 9.46 25.76 -3.89
CA GLU A 253 9.65 26.41 -5.20
C GLU A 253 9.56 25.44 -6.38
N ARG A 254 9.95 24.17 -6.17
CA ARG A 254 10.03 23.16 -7.24
C ARG A 254 8.78 22.30 -7.40
N PHE A 255 8.09 22.03 -6.31
CA PHE A 255 7.00 21.06 -6.29
C PHE A 255 5.69 21.63 -5.74
N GLY A 256 5.75 22.43 -4.69
CA GLY A 256 4.59 22.91 -3.94
C GLY A 256 4.69 22.58 -2.44
N ARG A 257 3.54 22.55 -1.75
CA ARG A 257 3.49 22.32 -0.30
C ARG A 257 4.20 21.02 0.08
N ASN A 258 5.13 21.12 1.03
CA ASN A 258 5.91 20.01 1.53
C ASN A 258 6.05 20.14 3.05
N ASP A 259 5.62 19.12 3.79
CA ASP A 259 5.55 19.11 5.25
C ASP A 259 6.53 18.06 5.80
N PHE A 260 7.37 18.44 6.77
CA PHE A 260 8.41 17.61 7.39
C PHE A 260 8.13 17.42 8.89
N GLU A 261 7.65 16.25 9.28
CA GLU A 261 7.52 15.82 10.68
C GLU A 261 8.82 15.13 11.10
N ALA A 262 9.44 15.53 12.22
CA ALA A 262 10.66 14.89 12.72
C ALA A 262 10.36 13.49 13.29
N ILE A 263 11.32 12.57 13.13
CA ILE A 263 11.26 11.22 13.75
C ILE A 263 12.37 11.15 14.79
N GLU A 264 11.98 11.37 16.05
CA GLU A 264 12.88 11.36 17.21
C GLU A 264 13.11 9.93 17.73
N ASP A 265 12.09 9.08 17.69
CA ASP A 265 12.09 7.76 18.34
C ASP A 265 11.47 6.63 17.50
N GLN A 266 11.57 5.39 18.02
CA GLN A 266 10.99 4.19 17.42
C GLN A 266 9.44 4.21 17.38
N THR A 267 8.78 4.97 18.24
CA THR A 267 7.31 5.15 18.25
C THR A 267 6.87 6.05 17.11
N GLY A 268 7.57 7.15 16.86
CA GLY A 268 7.42 8.00 15.67
C GLY A 268 7.65 7.22 14.37
N LEU A 269 8.72 6.40 14.32
CA LEU A 269 8.96 5.52 13.17
C LEU A 269 7.80 4.52 12.98
N ARG A 270 7.36 3.83 14.03
CA ARG A 270 6.24 2.87 13.97
C ARG A 270 4.90 3.54 13.63
N LYS A 271 4.66 4.79 14.04
CA LYS A 271 3.50 5.63 13.64
C LYS A 271 3.54 5.93 12.14
N ALA A 272 4.66 6.46 11.62
CA ALA A 272 4.82 6.79 10.21
C ALA A 272 4.81 5.54 9.30
N MET A 273 5.39 4.42 9.74
CA MET A 273 5.29 3.13 9.04
C MET A 273 3.84 2.64 8.95
N ARG A 274 3.06 2.75 10.04
CA ARG A 274 1.63 2.41 10.05
C ARG A 274 0.83 3.30 9.09
N TYR A 275 1.17 4.59 9.04
CA TYR A 275 0.55 5.54 8.11
C TYR A 275 0.82 5.17 6.64
N ILE A 276 2.07 4.83 6.27
CA ILE A 276 2.39 4.35 4.92
C ILE A 276 1.68 3.01 4.61
N MET A 277 1.59 2.10 5.59
CA MET A 277 0.95 0.79 5.40
C MET A 277 -0.55 0.91 5.08
N LYS A 278 -1.26 1.81 5.76
CA LYS A 278 -2.68 2.14 5.52
C LYS A 278 -2.98 2.38 4.03
N TYR A 279 -2.07 3.02 3.31
CA TYR A 279 -2.27 3.35 1.89
C TYR A 279 -1.83 2.24 0.94
N ILE A 280 -0.77 1.49 1.27
CA ILE A 280 -0.43 0.25 0.56
C ILE A 280 -1.61 -0.74 0.60
N GLU A 281 -2.35 -0.77 1.71
CA GLU A 281 -3.56 -1.58 1.89
C GLU A 281 -4.81 -0.98 1.23
N LYS A 282 -5.00 0.35 1.24
CA LYS A 282 -6.18 1.03 0.68
C LYS A 282 -6.16 1.19 -0.85
N SER A 283 -5.04 1.65 -1.45
CA SER A 283 -4.96 1.91 -2.90
C SER A 283 -4.33 0.76 -3.70
N GLY A 284 -3.64 -0.16 -3.01
CA GLY A 284 -2.88 -1.24 -3.65
C GLY A 284 -1.62 -0.78 -4.38
N GLU A 285 -1.25 0.51 -4.28
CA GLU A 285 -0.08 1.12 -4.93
C GLU A 285 1.24 0.44 -4.57
N ARG A 286 2.26 0.66 -5.41
CA ARG A 286 3.60 0.11 -5.21
C ARG A 286 4.45 1.04 -4.36
N ILE A 287 5.06 0.48 -3.31
CA ILE A 287 6.05 1.16 -2.46
C ILE A 287 7.21 1.64 -3.34
N VAL A 288 7.57 2.91 -3.22
CA VAL A 288 8.74 3.51 -3.87
C VAL A 288 9.82 3.71 -2.81
N TYR A 289 11.01 3.19 -3.04
CA TYR A 289 12.11 3.25 -2.08
C TYR A 289 13.46 3.46 -2.76
N SER A 290 14.46 3.91 -2.01
CA SER A 290 15.83 4.11 -2.52
C SER A 290 16.48 2.78 -2.92
N LYS A 291 17.37 2.83 -3.92
CA LYS A 291 18.22 1.69 -4.27
C LYS A 291 19.13 1.32 -3.09
N GLY A 292 19.50 0.05 -2.97
CA GLY A 292 20.46 -0.41 -1.98
C GLY A 292 19.97 -0.52 -0.53
N LEU A 293 18.68 -0.33 -0.25
CA LEU A 293 18.14 -0.64 1.08
C LEU A 293 18.07 -2.17 1.27
N PRO A 294 18.76 -2.77 2.25
CA PRO A 294 18.67 -4.20 2.52
C PRO A 294 17.36 -4.60 3.21
N GLN A 295 16.96 -5.87 3.10
CA GLN A 295 15.96 -6.53 3.97
C GLN A 295 16.60 -7.27 5.15
N PHE A 296 17.87 -7.69 5.01
CA PHE A 296 18.59 -8.49 5.98
C PHE A 296 20.06 -8.06 6.03
N PHE A 297 20.68 -8.22 7.19
CA PHE A 297 22.13 -8.44 7.27
C PHE A 297 22.41 -9.94 7.35
N ILE A 298 23.64 -10.32 7.06
CA ILE A 298 24.17 -11.67 7.26
C ILE A 298 24.96 -11.64 8.56
N SER A 299 24.81 -12.68 9.38
CA SER A 299 25.69 -13.00 10.50
C SER A 299 25.79 -14.51 10.60
N ASP A 300 26.93 -15.03 11.04
CA ASP A 300 26.94 -16.35 11.68
C ASP A 300 26.33 -16.19 13.08
N ILE A 301 25.61 -17.21 13.58
CA ILE A 301 24.87 -17.16 14.87
C ILE A 301 25.26 -18.39 15.72
N MET A 302 25.43 -18.19 17.03
CA MET A 302 25.78 -19.22 18.02
C MET A 302 24.54 -19.74 18.78
N ASP A 303 24.62 -20.91 19.41
CA ASP A 303 23.48 -21.50 20.13
C ASP A 303 23.10 -20.68 21.38
N GLU A 304 24.09 -20.03 21.99
CA GLU A 304 23.93 -19.09 23.11
C GLU A 304 23.25 -17.76 22.74
N ASP A 305 23.27 -17.37 21.46
CA ASP A 305 22.59 -16.16 20.94
C ASP A 305 21.06 -16.38 20.74
N ILE A 306 20.56 -17.62 20.89
CA ILE A 306 19.20 -18.03 20.52
C ILE A 306 18.32 -18.18 21.77
N ILE A 307 17.17 -17.51 21.77
CA ILE A 307 16.10 -17.72 22.77
C ILE A 307 15.33 -19.00 22.47
N CYS A 308 14.82 -19.15 21.24
CA CYS A 308 14.10 -20.34 20.79
C CYS A 308 13.91 -20.38 19.26
N PRO A 309 13.67 -21.57 18.67
CA PRO A 309 13.12 -21.69 17.33
C PRO A 309 11.67 -21.18 17.26
N ILE A 310 11.30 -20.53 16.15
CA ILE A 310 9.97 -19.93 15.96
C ILE A 310 9.40 -20.10 14.55
N GLY A 311 8.07 -20.11 14.45
CA GLY A 311 7.32 -20.14 13.19
C GLY A 311 6.93 -21.54 12.72
N MET A 312 6.45 -21.65 11.48
CA MET A 312 6.09 -22.94 10.90
C MET A 312 7.34 -23.80 10.67
N GLU A 313 7.30 -25.06 11.09
CA GLU A 313 8.41 -26.02 10.99
C GLU A 313 9.73 -25.50 11.62
N GLU A 314 9.65 -24.60 12.62
CA GLU A 314 10.80 -24.06 13.36
C GLU A 314 11.90 -23.42 12.48
N GLN A 315 11.55 -23.01 11.26
CA GLN A 315 12.48 -22.52 10.20
C GLN A 315 13.15 -21.16 10.49
N LYS A 316 13.07 -20.65 11.72
CA LYS A 316 13.64 -19.35 12.14
C LYS A 316 14.03 -19.41 13.61
N LEU A 317 14.90 -18.50 14.01
CA LEU A 317 15.40 -18.37 15.36
C LEU A 317 15.02 -16.99 15.92
N LEU A 318 14.49 -16.94 17.13
CA LEU A 318 14.40 -15.72 17.93
C LEU A 318 15.73 -15.53 18.65
N LEU A 319 16.33 -14.35 18.52
CA LEU A 319 17.63 -14.03 19.13
C LEU A 319 17.45 -13.18 20.39
N PHE A 320 18.45 -13.19 21.27
CA PHE A 320 18.56 -12.17 22.33
C PHE A 320 18.78 -10.77 21.73
N ASP A 321 18.46 -9.72 22.47
CA ASP A 321 18.58 -8.32 21.98
C ASP A 321 20.03 -7.80 21.95
N ASP A 322 20.96 -8.50 22.62
CA ASP A 322 22.38 -8.17 22.78
C ASP A 322 23.33 -9.21 22.15
N PHE A 323 22.79 -10.05 21.24
CA PHE A 323 23.49 -11.15 20.58
C PHE A 323 24.75 -10.71 19.79
N ASN A 324 25.69 -11.64 19.59
CA ASN A 324 26.95 -11.35 18.90
C ASN A 324 26.84 -11.47 17.37
N CYS A 325 27.32 -10.46 16.66
CA CYS A 325 27.45 -10.46 15.21
C CYS A 325 28.82 -11.02 14.79
N TRP A 326 28.80 -11.96 13.85
CA TRP A 326 29.98 -12.63 13.30
C TRP A 326 29.93 -12.59 11.77
N ASP A 327 31.03 -12.23 11.11
CA ASP A 327 31.13 -12.28 9.64
C ASP A 327 32.30 -13.14 9.19
N GLU A 328 32.00 -14.23 8.48
CA GLU A 328 32.98 -15.22 8.00
C GLU A 328 33.88 -15.78 9.13
N GLY A 329 33.30 -15.94 10.33
CA GLY A 329 34.02 -16.36 11.55
C GLY A 329 34.79 -15.28 12.30
N CYS A 330 34.79 -14.02 11.84
CA CYS A 330 35.32 -12.89 12.58
C CYS A 330 34.26 -12.29 13.52
N LEU A 331 34.58 -12.08 14.80
CA LEU A 331 33.67 -11.39 15.74
C LEU A 331 33.64 -9.89 15.43
N MET A 332 32.47 -9.38 15.07
CA MET A 332 32.24 -7.95 14.77
C MET A 332 31.73 -7.16 15.99
N GLY A 333 31.29 -7.85 17.05
CA GLY A 333 30.79 -7.29 18.30
C GLY A 333 29.30 -7.56 18.52
N GLN A 334 28.75 -7.10 19.65
CA GLN A 334 27.31 -7.20 19.94
C GLN A 334 26.47 -6.39 18.94
N VAL A 335 25.23 -6.79 18.72
CA VAL A 335 24.34 -6.17 17.73
C VAL A 335 24.10 -4.68 18.03
N SER A 336 24.54 -3.81 17.11
CA SER A 336 24.30 -2.36 17.15
C SER A 336 24.09 -1.79 15.74
N PRO A 337 23.53 -0.58 15.59
CA PRO A 337 23.44 0.09 14.28
C PRO A 337 24.79 0.24 13.58
N GLU A 338 25.87 0.45 14.34
CA GLU A 338 27.24 0.62 13.89
C GLU A 338 27.88 -0.71 13.45
N VAL A 339 27.61 -1.80 14.17
CA VAL A 339 28.03 -3.16 13.79
C VAL A 339 27.25 -3.64 12.57
N ILE A 340 25.92 -3.49 12.56
CA ILE A 340 25.05 -3.82 11.41
C ILE A 340 25.47 -3.08 10.14
N ALA A 341 25.99 -1.84 10.25
CA ALA A 341 26.46 -1.07 9.11
C ALA A 341 27.74 -1.63 8.45
N GLN A 342 28.47 -2.52 9.13
CA GLN A 342 29.69 -3.17 8.64
C GLN A 342 29.43 -4.55 8.03
N MET A 343 28.35 -5.24 8.46
CA MET A 343 28.00 -6.59 8.01
C MET A 343 27.65 -6.65 6.51
N ARG A 344 27.87 -7.81 5.87
CA ARG A 344 27.31 -8.12 4.55
C ARG A 344 25.76 -8.07 4.58
N THR A 345 25.10 -7.59 3.51
CA THR A 345 23.63 -7.39 3.49
C THR A 345 22.92 -7.89 2.23
N VAL A 346 21.62 -8.20 2.34
CA VAL A 346 20.79 -8.78 1.26
C VAL A 346 19.48 -8.00 1.11
N SER A 347 19.07 -7.73 -0.15
CA SER A 347 17.95 -6.84 -0.52
C SER A 347 16.56 -7.49 -0.62
#